data_AF-E2SRX2-F1
#
_entry.id   AF-E2SRX2-F1
#
_cell.length_a   1.000
_cell.length_b   1.000
_cell.length_c   1.000
_cell.angle_alpha   90.00
_cell.angle_beta   90.00
_cell.angle_gamma   90.00
#
_symmetry.space_group_name_H-M   'P 1'
#
loop_
_entity.id
_entity.type
_entity.pdbx_description
1 polymer ?
#
loop_
_entity_poly.entity_id
_entity_poly.type
_entity_poly.pdbx_seq_one_letter_code
_entity_poly.pdbx_strand_id
1 'polypeptide(L)' 'MFYKPFIQASTSVKKETVVHEIGHCLGLAHTQSSNNSKSVMRKTGFNGKAYPLSDDKSGIKAIY' A
#
# COMPACT_ATOMS: atom_id res chain seq x y z
N MET A 1 -10.69 5.88 17.68
CA MET A 1 -10.74 4.40 17.78
C MET A 1 -10.45 3.84 16.39
N PHE A 2 -9.47 2.95 16.25
CA PHE A 2 -9.14 2.35 14.95
C PHE A 2 -10.25 1.43 14.44
N TYR A 3 -10.35 1.29 13.11
CA TYR A 3 -11.34 0.45 12.45
C TYR A 3 -11.23 -1.02 12.91
N LYS A 4 -12.34 -1.64 13.31
CA LYS A 4 -12.37 -3.00 13.90
C LYS A 4 -11.65 -4.06 13.04
N PRO A 5 -11.88 -4.14 11.72
CA PRO A 5 -11.12 -5.05 10.85
C PRO A 5 -9.62 -4.81 10.84
N PHE A 6 -9.17 -3.56 10.94
CA PHE A 6 -7.73 -3.27 11.05
C PHE A 6 -7.16 -3.83 12.36
N ILE A 7 -7.88 -3.69 13.48
CA ILE A 7 -7.44 -4.23 14.78
C ILE A 7 -7.31 -5.76 14.74
N GLN A 8 -8.24 -6.44 14.04
CA GLN A 8 -8.25 -7.90 13.92
C GLN A 8 -7.34 -8.44 12.80
N ALA A 9 -6.80 -7.57 11.95
CA ALA A 9 -5.94 -7.97 10.85
C ALA A 9 -4.60 -8.56 11.35
N SER A 10 -4.00 -9.42 10.52
CA SER A 10 -2.66 -9.95 10.76
C SER A 10 -1.62 -8.83 10.79
N THR A 11 -0.51 -9.07 11.48
CA THR A 11 0.60 -8.09 11.56
C THR A 11 1.10 -7.67 10.18
N SER A 12 1.17 -8.60 9.22
CA SER A 12 1.60 -8.30 7.85
C SER A 12 0.63 -7.37 7.13
N VAL A 13 -0.68 -7.60 7.27
CA VAL A 13 -1.71 -6.72 6.69
C VAL A 13 -1.64 -5.33 7.32
N LYS A 14 -1.53 -5.25 8.66
CA LYS A 14 -1.40 -3.97 9.36
C LYS A 14 -0.20 -3.16 8.86
N LYS A 15 0.96 -3.81 8.71
CA LYS A 15 2.18 -3.15 8.23
C LYS A 15 2.03 -2.69 6.77
N GLU A 16 1.45 -3.51 5.90
CA GLU A 16 1.16 -3.11 4.52
C GLU A 16 0.20 -1.93 4.44
N THR A 17 -0.89 -1.94 5.23
CA THR A 17 -1.83 -0.81 5.32
C THR A 17 -1.11 0.47 5.73
N VAL A 18 -0.22 0.43 6.74
CA VAL A 18 0.54 1.62 7.13
C VAL A 18 1.39 2.16 5.98
N VAL A 19 2.07 1.28 5.23
CA VAL A 19 2.87 1.71 4.06
C VAL A 19 1.96 2.27 2.95
N HIS A 20 0.79 1.67 2.72
CA HIS A 20 -0.21 2.16 1.76
C HIS A 20 -0.68 3.58 2.10
N GLU A 21 -1.08 3.83 3.36
CA GLU A 21 -1.54 5.16 3.77
C GLU A 21 -0.40 6.19 3.72
N ILE A 22 0.84 5.80 4.05
CA ILE A 22 2.00 6.68 3.87
C ILE A 22 2.21 7.00 2.38
N GLY A 23 2.02 6.04 1.48
CA GLY A 23 2.07 6.28 0.04
C GLY A 23 1.08 7.34 -0.42
N HIS A 24 -0.15 7.31 0.10
CA HIS A 24 -1.13 8.39 -0.12
C HIS A 24 -0.66 9.75 0.44
N CYS A 25 -0.11 9.78 1.65
CA CYS A 25 0.47 11.01 2.22
C CYS A 25 1.61 11.59 1.37
N LEU A 26 2.36 10.74 0.66
CA LEU A 26 3.45 11.12 -0.25
C LEU A 26 2.95 11.46 -1.68
N GLY A 27 1.64 11.40 -1.93
CA GLY A 27 1.04 11.78 -3.21
C GLY A 27 0.79 10.65 -4.20
N LEU A 28 0.99 9.38 -3.81
CA LEU A 28 0.62 8.25 -4.67
C LEU A 28 -0.90 8.05 -4.70
N ALA A 29 -1.43 7.78 -5.89
CA ALA A 29 -2.78 7.27 -6.09
C ALA A 29 -2.81 5.74 -6.02
N HIS A 30 -4.01 5.14 -6.06
CA HIS A 30 -4.11 3.70 -6.24
C HIS A 30 -3.53 3.26 -7.58
N THR A 31 -2.83 2.12 -7.59
CA THR A 31 -2.28 1.54 -8.81
C THR A 31 -3.37 0.95 -9.71
N GLN A 32 -3.04 0.72 -10.98
CA GLN A 32 -3.88 -0.02 -11.92
C GLN A 32 -3.92 -1.50 -11.54
N SER A 33 -5.04 -2.18 -11.84
CA SER A 33 -5.22 -3.59 -11.45
C SER A 33 -4.16 -4.54 -12.05
N SER A 34 -3.59 -4.19 -13.20
CA SER A 34 -2.47 -4.92 -13.82
C SER A 34 -1.18 -4.91 -12.98
N ASN A 35 -1.06 -3.98 -12.05
CA ASN A 35 0.10 -3.78 -11.19
C ASN A 35 -0.15 -4.22 -9.74
N ASN A 36 -1.28 -4.87 -9.45
CA ASN A 36 -1.65 -5.28 -8.09
C ASN A 36 -0.56 -6.14 -7.39
N SER A 37 0.19 -6.96 -8.12
CA SER A 37 1.29 -7.77 -7.56
C SER A 37 2.62 -7.01 -7.42
N LYS A 38 2.67 -5.76 -7.91
CA LYS A 38 3.87 -4.90 -7.98
C LYS A 38 3.71 -3.58 -7.22
N SER A 39 2.62 -3.43 -6.47
CA SER A 39 2.28 -2.23 -5.72
C SER A 39 1.55 -2.59 -4.42
N VAL A 40 1.88 -1.90 -3.33
CA VAL A 40 1.04 -1.91 -2.11
C VAL A 40 -0.10 -0.89 -2.18
N MET A 41 -0.07 0.04 -3.15
CA MET A 41 -1.12 1.03 -3.45
C MET A 41 -2.33 0.43 -4.18
N ARG A 42 -2.60 -0.86 -4.04
CA ARG A 42 -3.78 -1.50 -4.66
C ARG A 42 -5.09 -1.07 -4.00
N LYS A 43 -6.17 -0.99 -4.78
CA LYS A 43 -7.51 -0.61 -4.26
C LYS A 43 -8.10 -1.65 -3.30
N THR A 44 -7.88 -2.94 -3.57
CA THR A 44 -8.41 -4.05 -2.76
C THR A 44 -7.41 -5.21 -2.69
N GLY A 45 -7.42 -5.93 -1.55
CA GLY A 45 -6.52 -7.04 -1.28
C GLY A 45 -5.15 -6.59 -0.77
N PHE A 46 -4.26 -7.55 -0.49
CA PHE A 46 -2.94 -7.31 0.10
C PHE A 46 -1.90 -8.23 -0.54
N ASN A 47 -0.64 -7.80 -0.53
CA ASN A 47 0.53 -8.60 -0.95
C ASN A 47 1.31 -9.21 0.24
N GLY A 48 0.94 -8.85 1.47
CA GLY A 48 1.67 -9.17 2.70
C GLY A 48 3.02 -8.47 2.84
N LYS A 49 3.21 -7.29 2.22
CA LYS A 49 4.50 -6.61 2.11
C LYS A 49 4.51 -5.30 2.91
N ALA A 50 5.44 -5.21 3.86
CA ALA A 50 5.64 -4.03 4.70
C ALA A 50 6.60 -2.99 4.08
N TYR A 51 6.68 -2.93 2.75
CA TYR A 51 7.56 -2.03 2.01
C TYR A 51 7.02 -1.76 0.59
N PRO A 52 7.36 -0.61 -0.02
CA PRO A 52 6.96 -0.30 -1.39
C PRO A 52 7.56 -1.29 -2.39
N LEU A 53 6.76 -1.66 -3.39
CA LEU A 53 7.12 -2.53 -4.49
C LEU A 53 7.58 -1.71 -5.71
N SER A 54 7.83 -2.36 -6.84
CA SER A 54 8.48 -1.71 -7.99
C SER A 54 7.64 -0.55 -8.56
N ASP A 55 6.32 -0.71 -8.64
CA ASP A 55 5.42 0.34 -9.15
C ASP A 55 5.35 1.53 -8.19
N ASP A 56 5.27 1.27 -6.88
CA ASP A 56 5.27 2.32 -5.85
C ASP A 56 6.55 3.16 -5.90
N LYS A 57 7.71 2.51 -6.06
CA LYS A 57 9.01 3.18 -6.18
C LYS A 57 9.11 4.03 -7.44
N SER A 58 8.60 3.52 -8.57
CA SER A 58 8.52 4.27 -9.82
C SER A 58 7.59 5.48 -9.68
N GLY A 59 6.47 5.34 -8.98
CA GLY A 59 5.55 6.43 -8.68
C GLY A 59 6.21 7.52 -7.84
N ILE A 60 6.87 7.17 -6.73
CA ILE A 60 7.55 8.16 -5.87
C ILE A 60 8.65 8.90 -6.63
N LYS A 61 9.47 8.18 -7.41
CA LYS A 61 10.53 8.76 -8.23
C LYS A 61 10.01 9.70 -9.34
N ALA A 62 8.76 9.56 -9.74
CA ALA A 62 8.14 10.49 -10.70
C ALA A 62 7.66 11.79 -10.03
N ILE A 63 7.45 11.78 -8.72
CA ILE A 63 7.03 12.95 -7.93
C ILE A 63 8.24 13.75 -7.43
N TYR A 64 9.33 13.06 -7.03
CA TYR A 64 10.54 13.63 -6.44
C TYR A 64 11.81 13.10 -7.11
#